data_AF-A0ABC9YTZ9-F1
#
_entry.id   AF-A0ABC9YTZ9-F1
#
_cell.length_a   1.000
_cell.length_b   1.000
_cell.length_c   1.000
_cell.angle_alpha   90.00
_cell.angle_beta   90.00
_cell.angle_gamma   90.00
#
_symmetry.space_group_name_H-M   'P 1'
#
loop_
_entity.id
_entity.type
_entity.pdbx_description
1 polymer ?
#
loop_
_entity_poly.entity_id
_entity_poly.type
_entity_poly.pdbx_seq_one_letter_code
_entity_poly.pdbx_strand_id
1 'polypeptide(L)'
;MAFIKDVGHGDLSNYVTGYGMLTNGQYFHKADIPDAQGSDLIATADSLMPRVESFSGDTYQIATMIDGTVGPVRNTGDSPHWDMVARTADSLFFYKTDGTAWISTLSGGNYANVGPLPGVSSGWTLIEGAL
;
A
#
# COMPACT_ATOMS: atom_id res chain seq x y z
N MET A 1 8.90 -4.23 -9.89
CA MET A 1 8.59 -2.92 -9.25
C MET A 1 7.16 -2.55 -9.60
N ALA A 2 6.43 -1.91 -8.70
CA ALA A 2 5.08 -1.41 -8.96
C ALA A 2 5.01 0.09 -8.68
N PHE A 3 4.03 0.77 -9.27
CA PHE A 3 3.86 2.22 -9.18
C PHE A 3 2.37 2.57 -9.32
N ILE A 4 1.98 3.73 -8.79
CA ILE A 4 0.67 4.34 -9.03
C ILE A 4 0.90 5.63 -9.81
N LYS A 5 0.09 5.88 -10.83
CA LYS A 5 0.04 7.14 -11.57
C LYS A 5 -1.37 7.73 -11.44
N ASP A 6 -1.46 9.02 -11.13
CA ASP A 6 -2.70 9.77 -11.37
C ASP A 6 -2.82 10.02 -12.88
N VAL A 7 -3.91 9.55 -13.45
CA VAL A 7 -4.31 9.73 -14.86
C VAL A 7 -5.59 10.56 -14.99
N GLY A 8 -6.04 11.16 -13.88
CA GLY A 8 -7.14 12.10 -13.84
C GLY A 8 -6.91 13.33 -14.74
N HIS A 9 -8.01 13.93 -15.19
CA HIS A 9 -7.97 15.18 -15.96
C HIS A 9 -8.81 16.23 -15.25
N GLY A 10 -8.18 17.31 -14.77
CA GLY A 10 -8.85 18.38 -14.01
C GLY A 10 -9.05 17.98 -12.53
N ASP A 11 -10.25 18.22 -11.99
CA ASP A 11 -10.56 18.06 -10.56
C ASP A 11 -10.92 16.62 -10.14
N LEU A 12 -10.82 15.65 -11.06
CA LEU A 12 -11.14 14.26 -10.80
C LEU A 12 -9.87 13.41 -10.92
N SER A 13 -9.20 13.17 -9.78
CA SER A 13 -8.11 12.20 -9.71
C SER A 13 -8.63 10.80 -10.07
N ASN A 14 -7.91 10.13 -10.95
CA ASN A 14 -8.18 8.74 -11.30
C ASN A 14 -6.85 8.01 -11.30
N TYR A 15 -6.69 7.01 -10.45
CA TYR A 15 -5.40 6.36 -10.28
C TYR A 15 -5.35 5.04 -11.04
N VAL A 16 -4.25 4.82 -11.74
CA VAL A 16 -3.93 3.54 -12.34
C VAL A 16 -2.70 2.98 -11.64
N THR A 17 -2.88 1.81 -11.03
CA THR A 17 -1.76 1.03 -10.51
C THR A 17 -1.17 0.20 -11.64
N GLY A 18 0.14 0.27 -11.84
CA GLY A 18 0.85 -0.53 -12.82
C GLY A 18 2.09 -1.18 -12.23
N TYR A 19 2.71 -2.07 -13.02
CA TYR A 19 3.97 -2.70 -12.66
C TYR A 19 4.92 -2.82 -13.86
N GLY A 20 6.19 -2.98 -13.53
CA GLY A 20 7.27 -3.02 -14.50
C GLY A 20 8.61 -3.41 -13.89
N MET A 21 9.65 -3.28 -14.71
CA MET A 21 11.02 -3.63 -14.36
C MET A 21 11.88 -2.39 -14.33
N LEU A 22 12.74 -2.26 -13.32
CA LEU A 22 13.80 -1.26 -13.29
C LEU A 22 15.10 -1.96 -13.65
N THR A 23 15.62 -1.68 -14.85
CA THR A 23 16.85 -2.29 -15.36
C THR A 23 17.80 -1.19 -15.76
N ASN A 24 19.03 -1.22 -15.24
CA ASN A 24 20.06 -0.19 -15.50
C ASN A 24 19.56 1.25 -15.25
N GLY A 25 18.77 1.43 -14.18
CA GLY A 25 18.19 2.74 -13.83
C GLY A 25 17.04 3.20 -14.73
N GLN A 26 16.61 2.39 -15.70
CA GLN A 26 15.47 2.69 -16.57
C GLN A 26 14.27 1.84 -16.20
N TYR A 27 13.12 2.51 -16.07
CA TYR A 27 11.86 1.86 -15.81
C TYR A 27 11.18 1.43 -17.12
N PHE A 28 10.81 0.16 -17.20
CA PHE A 28 10.08 -0.45 -18.31
C PHE A 28 8.71 -0.88 -17.81
N HIS A 29 7.66 -0.17 -18.23
CA HIS A 29 6.27 -0.53 -17.95
C HIS A 29 5.93 -1.88 -18.59
N LYS A 30 5.32 -2.78 -17.81
CA LYS A 30 4.91 -4.11 -18.26
C LYS A 30 3.40 -4.21 -18.47
N ALA A 31 2.61 -3.79 -17.48
CA ALA A 31 1.15 -3.73 -17.59
C ALA A 31 0.53 -2.87 -16.49
N ASP A 32 -0.71 -2.42 -16.74
CA ASP A 32 -1.61 -1.86 -15.74
C ASP A 32 -2.36 -3.00 -15.01
N ILE A 33 -2.82 -2.76 -13.78
CA ILE A 33 -3.56 -3.72 -12.95
C ILE A 33 -5.04 -3.29 -12.95
N PRO A 34 -5.92 -3.95 -13.72
CA PRO A 34 -7.27 -3.43 -14.04
C PRO A 34 -8.16 -3.15 -12.84
N ASP A 35 -7.99 -3.91 -11.75
CA ASP A 35 -8.83 -3.83 -10.55
C ASP A 35 -8.14 -3.16 -9.35
N ALA A 36 -6.88 -2.74 -9.53
CA ALA A 36 -6.13 -2.07 -8.47
C ALA A 36 -6.42 -0.58 -8.46
N GLN A 37 -7.26 -0.18 -7.52
CA GLN A 37 -7.64 1.17 -7.20
C GLN A 37 -6.79 1.66 -6.02
N GLY A 38 -6.47 2.95 -5.99
CA GLY A 38 -5.85 3.56 -4.82
C GLY A 38 -4.93 4.73 -5.16
N SER A 39 -4.78 5.62 -4.19
CA SER A 39 -3.89 6.79 -4.26
C SER A 39 -2.49 6.48 -3.75
N ASP A 40 -2.37 5.55 -2.80
CA ASP A 40 -1.10 5.15 -2.19
C ASP A 40 -0.75 3.69 -2.49
N LEU A 41 0.55 3.41 -2.63
CA LEU A 41 1.07 2.07 -2.87
C LEU A 41 2.04 1.65 -1.77
N ILE A 42 1.75 0.51 -1.15
CA ILE A 42 2.68 -0.16 -0.26
C ILE A 42 3.11 -1.47 -0.94
N ALA A 43 4.41 -1.77 -0.98
CA ALA A 43 4.92 -2.97 -1.65
C ALA A 43 5.94 -3.69 -0.77
N THR A 44 5.75 -4.99 -0.54
CA THR A 44 6.74 -5.90 0.06
C THR A 44 7.56 -6.58 -1.04
N ALA A 45 8.42 -7.53 -0.67
CA ALA A 45 9.16 -8.33 -1.65
C ALA A 45 8.22 -9.16 -2.55
N ASP A 46 7.07 -9.59 -2.02
CA ASP A 46 6.19 -10.58 -2.63
C ASP A 46 4.72 -10.14 -2.72
N SER A 47 4.39 -8.93 -2.28
CA SER A 47 3.03 -8.46 -2.16
C SER A 47 2.92 -6.97 -2.51
N LEU A 48 1.79 -6.58 -3.08
CA LEU A 48 1.38 -5.20 -3.27
C LEU A 48 0.13 -4.92 -2.44
N MET A 49 0.06 -3.72 -1.87
CA MET A 49 -1.09 -3.24 -1.13
C MET A 49 -1.44 -1.79 -1.51
N PRO A 50 -2.25 -1.56 -2.56
CA PRO A 50 -2.85 -0.26 -2.84
C PRO A 50 -3.85 0.14 -1.75
N ARG A 51 -3.87 1.43 -1.40
CA ARG A 51 -4.83 2.02 -0.46
C ARG A 51 -5.92 2.78 -1.21
N VAL A 52 -7.16 2.36 -1.00
CA VAL A 52 -8.36 3.05 -1.47
C VAL A 52 -8.90 3.88 -0.32
N GLU A 53 -8.56 5.16 -0.31
CA GLU A 53 -9.10 6.09 0.69
C GLU A 53 -10.59 6.35 0.46
N SER A 54 -11.35 6.42 1.55
CA SER A 54 -12.73 6.88 1.53
C SER A 54 -13.04 7.73 2.76
N PHE A 55 -14.11 8.52 2.69
CA PHE A 55 -14.55 9.38 3.79
C PHE A 55 -14.89 8.62 5.08
N SER A 56 -15.23 7.33 5.00
CA SER A 56 -15.64 6.51 6.15
C SER A 56 -14.53 5.60 6.70
N GLY A 57 -13.36 5.59 6.07
CA GLY A 57 -12.29 4.64 6.38
C GLY A 57 -11.57 4.18 5.12
N ASP A 58 -10.47 3.47 5.29
CA ASP A 58 -9.69 2.99 4.16
C ASP A 58 -10.11 1.57 3.80
N THR A 59 -10.08 1.24 2.52
CA THR A 59 -10.01 -0.16 2.07
C THR A 59 -8.64 -0.41 1.49
N TYR A 60 -7.99 -1.51 1.88
CA TYR A 60 -6.76 -1.94 1.26
C TYR A 60 -7.05 -3.04 0.25
N GLN A 61 -6.42 -2.95 -0.90
CA GLN A 61 -6.38 -4.02 -1.87
C GLN A 61 -5.05 -4.76 -1.72
N ILE A 62 -5.04 -6.06 -2.01
CA ILE A 62 -3.82 -6.88 -1.94
C ILE A 62 -3.71 -7.74 -3.17
N ALA A 63 -2.49 -7.87 -3.68
CA ALA A 63 -2.12 -8.87 -4.66
C ALA A 63 -0.74 -9.46 -4.35
N THR A 64 -0.54 -10.74 -4.68
CA THR A 64 0.77 -11.39 -4.63
C THR A 64 1.58 -11.07 -5.89
N MET A 65 2.87 -10.84 -5.74
CA MET A 65 3.83 -10.72 -6.84
C MET A 65 4.40 -12.10 -7.18
N ILE A 66 4.18 -12.57 -8.40
CA ILE A 66 4.59 -13.89 -8.86
C ILE A 66 5.46 -13.70 -10.10
N ASP A 67 6.76 -13.99 -10.01
CA ASP A 67 7.71 -13.94 -11.13
C ASP A 67 7.64 -12.63 -11.95
N GLY A 68 7.53 -11.50 -11.24
CA GLY A 68 7.43 -10.17 -11.87
C GLY A 68 6.11 -9.93 -12.59
N THR A 69 5.06 -10.66 -12.24
CA THR A 69 3.65 -10.39 -12.56
C THR A 69 2.84 -10.19 -11.30
N VAL A 70 1.66 -9.57 -11.42
CA VAL A 70 0.75 -9.35 -10.30
C VAL A 70 -0.36 -10.39 -10.39
N GLY A 71 -0.58 -11.10 -9.28
CA GLY A 71 -1.69 -12.03 -9.15
C GLY A 71 -3.05 -11.32 -9.00
N PRO A 72 -4.13 -12.08 -8.72
CA PRO A 72 -5.45 -11.50 -8.52
C PRO A 72 -5.47 -10.47 -7.38
N VAL A 73 -6.20 -9.39 -7.58
CA VAL A 73 -6.43 -8.34 -6.57
C VAL A 73 -7.63 -8.72 -5.69
N ARG A 74 -7.53 -8.51 -4.39
CA ARG A 74 -8.63 -8.70 -3.43
C ARG A 74 -8.65 -7.61 -2.36
N ASN A 75 -9.82 -7.31 -1.80
CA ASN A 75 -9.94 -6.36 -0.69
C ASN A 75 -9.61 -7.02 0.65
N THR A 76 -9.10 -6.24 1.60
CA THR A 76 -8.94 -6.63 3.01
C THR A 76 -10.21 -6.47 3.84
N GLY A 77 -11.22 -5.80 3.29
CA GLY A 77 -12.35 -5.26 4.05
C GLY A 77 -12.03 -3.87 4.60
N ASP A 78 -12.94 -3.36 5.43
CA ASP A 78 -12.88 -2.01 5.97
C ASP A 78 -11.79 -1.86 7.04
N SER A 79 -11.04 -0.77 6.97
CA SER A 79 -10.07 -0.33 7.97
C SER A 79 -10.46 1.07 8.47
N PRO A 80 -10.15 1.44 9.72
CA PRO A 80 -10.11 2.84 10.11
C PRO A 80 -9.24 3.63 9.13
N HIS A 81 -9.49 4.93 9.04
CA HIS A 81 -8.60 5.85 8.34
C HIS A 81 -7.27 5.97 9.09
N TRP A 82 -6.17 5.94 8.36
CA TRP A 82 -4.81 6.13 8.88
C TRP A 82 -4.14 7.34 8.24
N ASP A 83 -3.39 8.12 9.02
CA ASP A 83 -2.69 9.28 8.47
C ASP A 83 -1.46 8.83 7.66
N MET A 84 -0.84 7.72 8.07
CA MET A 84 0.34 7.16 7.42
C MET A 84 0.33 5.64 7.51
N VAL A 85 0.84 4.99 6.46
CA VAL A 85 1.11 3.55 6.45
C VAL A 85 2.50 3.31 5.90
N ALA A 86 3.37 2.72 6.71
CA ALA A 86 4.72 2.36 6.33
C ALA A 86 4.88 0.84 6.33
N ARG A 87 5.80 0.34 5.51
CA ARG A 87 6.17 -1.08 5.51
C ARG A 87 7.49 -1.30 6.22
N THR A 88 7.56 -2.33 7.05
CA THR A 88 8.77 -2.86 7.69
C THR A 88 8.97 -4.33 7.31
N ALA A 89 9.79 -4.61 6.28
CA ALA A 89 9.94 -5.96 5.70
C ALA A 89 8.58 -6.63 5.34
N ASP A 90 8.15 -7.64 6.09
CA ASP A 90 6.88 -8.37 5.96
C ASP A 90 5.81 -7.87 6.96
N SER A 91 6.07 -6.74 7.60
CA SER A 91 5.17 -6.05 8.52
C SER A 91 4.77 -4.68 7.97
N LEU A 92 3.65 -4.19 8.48
CA LEU A 92 3.09 -2.89 8.17
C LEU A 92 2.87 -2.14 9.47
N PHE A 93 3.17 -0.85 9.46
CA PHE A 93 2.97 0.08 10.55
C PHE A 93 1.95 1.12 10.12
N PHE A 94 0.81 1.15 10.80
CA PHE A 94 -0.26 2.10 10.57
C PHE A 94 -0.24 3.14 11.68
N TYR A 95 -0.38 4.41 11.35
CA TYR A 95 -0.18 5.51 12.27
C TYR A 95 -1.20 6.63 12.09
N LYS A 96 -1.62 7.20 13.23
CA LYS A 96 -2.30 8.49 13.31
C LYS A 96 -1.40 9.48 14.05
N THR A 97 -1.48 10.73 13.63
CA THR A 97 -0.75 11.87 14.20
C THR A 97 -1.00 12.08 15.70
N ASP A 98 -2.09 11.53 16.25
CA ASP A 98 -2.38 11.51 17.69
C ASP A 98 -1.57 10.46 18.49
N GLY A 99 -0.78 9.61 17.83
CA GLY A 99 0.00 8.54 18.44
C GLY A 99 -0.69 7.17 18.43
N THR A 100 -1.92 7.06 17.94
CA THR A 100 -2.57 5.77 17.71
C THR A 100 -1.82 5.02 16.61
N ALA A 101 -1.41 3.78 16.88
CA ALA A 101 -0.69 2.99 15.90
C ALA A 101 -1.04 1.51 15.98
N TRP A 102 -1.05 0.83 14.83
CA TRP A 102 -1.23 -0.62 14.70
C TRP A 102 -0.05 -1.26 13.95
N ILE A 103 0.20 -2.53 14.27
CA ILE A 103 1.07 -3.40 13.47
C ILE A 103 0.21 -4.43 12.74
N SER A 104 0.59 -4.73 11.50
CA SER A 104 0.04 -5.85 10.73
C SER A 104 1.17 -6.62 10.03
N THR A 105 0.88 -7.82 9.55
CA THR A 105 1.77 -8.58 8.67
C THR A 105 1.24 -8.58 7.24
N LEU A 106 2.12 -8.58 6.26
CA LEU A 106 1.82 -8.77 4.85
C LEU A 106 2.91 -9.64 4.21
N SER A 107 2.59 -10.90 3.92
CA SER A 107 3.52 -11.85 3.29
C SER A 107 2.76 -12.83 2.40
N GLY A 108 3.27 -13.06 1.19
CA GLY A 108 2.66 -13.94 0.19
C GLY A 108 1.24 -13.53 -0.21
N GLY A 109 0.90 -12.24 -0.12
CA GLY A 109 -0.45 -11.74 -0.30
C GLY A 109 -1.40 -12.01 0.87
N ASN A 110 -0.90 -12.45 2.03
CA ASN A 110 -1.68 -12.66 3.25
C ASN A 110 -1.48 -11.47 4.19
N TYR A 111 -2.57 -10.74 4.42
CA TYR A 111 -2.62 -9.66 5.40
C TYR A 111 -3.29 -10.14 6.68
N ALA A 112 -2.71 -9.77 7.82
CA ALA A 112 -3.33 -9.94 9.12
C ALA A 112 -3.00 -8.74 10.01
N ASN A 113 -4.04 -8.11 10.57
CA ASN A 113 -3.84 -7.12 11.62
C ASN A 113 -3.39 -7.83 12.90
N VAL A 114 -2.22 -7.45 13.42
CA VAL A 114 -1.71 -7.98 14.69
C VAL A 114 -2.37 -7.27 15.86
N GLY A 115 -2.57 -5.95 15.74
CA GLY A 115 -3.31 -5.14 16.68
C GLY A 115 -2.60 -3.84 17.06
N PRO A 116 -3.07 -3.19 18.14
CA PRO A 116 -2.54 -1.91 18.57
C PRO A 116 -1.12 -2.01 19.12
N LEU A 117 -0.31 -1.01 18.80
CA LEU A 117 1.03 -0.82 19.35
C LEU A 117 0.99 0.33 20.38
N PRO A 118 1.07 0.03 21.69
CA PRO A 118 1.08 1.07 22.71
C PRO A 118 2.41 1.83 22.75
N GLY A 119 2.38 3.06 23.28
CA GLY A 119 3.58 3.84 23.55
C GLY A 119 4.19 4.55 22.35
N VAL A 120 3.48 4.62 21.22
CA VAL A 120 3.91 5.42 20.06
C VAL A 120 3.64 6.90 20.33
N SER A 121 4.64 7.74 20.06
CA SER A 121 4.53 9.20 20.23
C SER A 121 3.73 9.85 19.10
N SER A 122 3.07 10.96 19.44
CA SER A 122 2.34 11.80 18.49
C SER A 122 3.26 12.72 17.66
N GLY A 123 2.71 13.29 16.59
CA GLY A 123 3.34 14.35 15.81
C GLY A 123 4.41 13.90 14.80
N TRP A 124 4.48 12.59 14.48
CA TRP A 124 5.35 12.15 13.39
C TRP A 124 4.81 12.63 12.05
N THR A 125 5.71 13.08 11.17
CA THR A 125 5.38 13.62 9.84
C THR A 125 5.90 12.73 8.69
N LEU A 126 6.74 11.75 9.02
CA LEU A 126 7.33 10.81 8.07
C LEU A 126 7.61 9.50 8.80
N ILE A 127 7.26 8.38 8.14
CA ILE A 127 7.61 7.04 8.59
C ILE A 127 8.17 6.29 7.39
N GLU A 128 9.45 5.97 7.46
CA GLU A 128 10.13 5.13 6.46
C GLU A 128 10.53 3.83 7.13
N GLY A 129 10.15 2.70 6.54
CA GLY A 129 10.67 1.43 6.99
C GLY A 129 11.86 0.99 6.15
N ALA A 130 12.80 0.34 6.81
CA ALA A 130 13.95 -0.26 6.17
C ALA A 130 13.63 -1.66 5.64
N LEU A 131 14.40 -2.06 4.63
CA LEU A 131 14.44 -3.39 4.03
C LEU A 131 15.65 -4.17 4.53
#